data_AF-A0AAW1CNV4-F1
#
_entry.id   AF-A0AAW1CNV4-F1
#
_cell.length_a   1.000
_cell.length_b   1.000
_cell.length_c   1.000
_cell.angle_alpha   90.00
_cell.angle_beta   90.00
_cell.angle_gamma   90.00
#
_symmetry.space_group_name_H-M   'P 1'
#
loop_
_entity.id
_entity.type
_entity.pdbx_description
1 polymer ?
#
loop_
_entity_poly.entity_id
_entity_poly.type
_entity_poly.pdbx_seq_one_letter_code
_entity_poly.pdbx_strand_id
1 'polypeptide(L)'
;MDNKEAKMRLSWMTKLGYGVGHVLNDLCAAMWFTYVLIFYTLVLGFGAVNAGVVMLVGQIADAAATPVIGILSDRGPTCCGINWRKRKVWYIIGSLLVLVTVPFLYSQCLGCQHSPSYVQLIYYNFFVIFFQFGWAAVQVAHLALVPDLTPDDNERTSLLSLRNTFTVLSNIAVYSVAFAVLEVSNSGKAESRLTPDDLVKFQMIILIICGVGAITSLFFCFTVKEVSNEPLITRDNEQPTDSNNPTVATRTSISGLFSRFSLYQVAWVYMTTRIFCNVVQSLIPLYLHETLKLDAESIAIIPFIMYVSSLVTSLLSSWLNATLGRKVTYTLGGVICVAAAIWVSLGYGHLYNVYFIYIVAILFGGATSILLVTALAVTADHIGNDVGNSAFMYGIMSFVDKLSCGAVIMVIQSLESKAKVFFYRDALAIVCGLSAILGTICVLTMKKSSNSTPPQVSSRRSTISAYGSVDGVVANQNRNVSDKEISTPTATA
;
A
#
# COMPACT_ATOMS: atom_id res chain seq x y z
N MET A 1 10.36 -29.59 -25.85
CA MET A 1 10.45 -28.92 -24.53
C MET A 1 9.41 -27.80 -24.40
N ASP A 2 8.91 -27.25 -25.51
CA ASP A 2 7.85 -26.21 -25.58
C ASP A 2 6.56 -26.52 -24.81
N ASN A 3 6.18 -27.79 -24.68
CA ASN A 3 4.91 -28.17 -24.04
C ASN A 3 4.98 -28.19 -22.48
N LYS A 4 6.18 -28.11 -21.89
CA LYS A 4 6.36 -27.96 -20.43
C LYS A 4 6.43 -26.48 -20.01
N GLU A 5 7.00 -25.62 -20.85
CA GLU A 5 7.03 -24.16 -20.61
C GLU A 5 5.63 -23.53 -20.71
N ALA A 6 4.80 -23.99 -21.67
CA ALA A 6 3.41 -23.54 -21.79
C ALA A 6 2.57 -23.89 -20.54
N LYS A 7 2.97 -24.91 -19.77
CA LYS A 7 2.25 -25.38 -18.57
C LYS A 7 2.61 -24.60 -17.29
N MET A 8 3.63 -23.73 -17.32
CA MET A 8 4.08 -22.93 -16.16
C MET A 8 3.62 -21.47 -16.19
N ARG A 9 3.11 -20.97 -17.33
CA ARG A 9 2.64 -19.58 -17.44
C ARG A 9 1.17 -19.48 -17.06
N LEU A 10 0.87 -18.56 -16.14
CA LEU A 10 -0.50 -18.25 -15.75
C LEU A 10 -1.28 -17.65 -16.93
N SER A 11 -2.55 -18.02 -17.05
CA SER A 11 -3.45 -17.38 -18.01
C SER A 11 -3.56 -15.88 -17.73
N TRP A 12 -3.59 -15.09 -18.80
CA TRP A 12 -3.74 -13.62 -18.71
C TRP A 12 -4.99 -13.21 -17.90
N MET A 13 -6.09 -13.97 -18.01
CA MET A 13 -7.29 -13.71 -17.21
C MET A 13 -7.06 -13.94 -15.70
N THR A 14 -6.26 -14.93 -15.33
CA THR A 14 -5.91 -15.18 -13.92
C THR A 14 -4.96 -14.11 -13.39
N LYS A 15 -4.01 -13.64 -14.21
CA LYS A 15 -3.15 -12.50 -13.86
C LYS A 15 -3.97 -11.25 -13.60
N LEU A 16 -4.82 -10.88 -14.56
CA LEU A 16 -5.71 -9.73 -14.44
C LEU A 16 -6.65 -9.86 -13.24
N GLY A 17 -7.25 -11.04 -13.07
CA GLY A 17 -8.08 -11.40 -11.92
C GLY A 17 -7.38 -11.16 -10.59
N TYR A 18 -6.17 -11.69 -10.45
CA TYR A 18 -5.33 -11.46 -9.27
C TYR A 18 -5.02 -9.97 -9.08
N GLY A 19 -4.63 -9.26 -10.14
CA GLY A 19 -4.29 -7.85 -10.11
C GLY A 19 -5.42 -6.98 -9.54
N VAL A 20 -6.66 -7.19 -9.99
CA VAL A 20 -7.82 -6.42 -9.51
C VAL A 20 -8.37 -6.88 -8.16
N GLY A 21 -7.89 -8.03 -7.64
CA GLY A 21 -8.42 -8.62 -6.40
C GLY A 21 -8.24 -7.74 -5.16
N HIS A 22 -7.28 -6.81 -5.16
CA HIS A 22 -7.05 -5.90 -4.02
C HIS A 22 -7.71 -4.52 -4.19
N VAL A 23 -8.36 -4.25 -5.33
CA VAL A 23 -8.92 -2.92 -5.68
C VAL A 23 -9.93 -2.42 -4.65
N LEU A 24 -10.79 -3.27 -4.09
CA LEU A 24 -11.75 -2.88 -3.06
C LEU A 24 -11.05 -2.24 -1.85
N ASN A 25 -10.04 -2.92 -1.30
CA ASN A 25 -9.25 -2.38 -0.19
C ASN A 25 -8.55 -1.09 -0.62
N ASP A 26 -7.92 -1.05 -1.80
CA ASP A 26 -7.16 0.15 -2.21
C ASP A 26 -8.06 1.39 -2.39
N LEU A 27 -9.29 1.23 -2.87
CA LEU A 27 -10.29 2.30 -2.92
C LEU A 27 -10.66 2.76 -1.50
N CYS A 28 -10.91 1.82 -0.59
CA CYS A 28 -11.19 2.14 0.81
C CYS A 28 -9.99 2.78 1.53
N ALA A 29 -8.74 2.47 1.16
CA ALA A 29 -7.54 3.10 1.74
C ALA A 29 -7.54 4.59 1.48
N ALA A 30 -7.78 4.97 0.21
CA ALA A 30 -7.78 6.37 -0.18
C ALA A 30 -8.82 7.15 0.63
N MET A 31 -10.01 6.56 0.85
CA MET A 31 -11.04 7.13 1.71
C MET A 31 -10.64 7.18 3.19
N TRP A 32 -10.12 6.09 3.72
CA TRP A 32 -9.72 5.97 5.12
C TRP A 32 -8.61 6.95 5.48
N PHE A 33 -7.50 6.94 4.73
CA PHE A 33 -6.36 7.78 5.07
C PHE A 33 -6.56 9.24 4.70
N THR A 34 -7.29 9.57 3.64
CA THR A 34 -7.44 10.98 3.22
C THR A 34 -8.64 11.65 3.88
N TYR A 35 -9.78 10.96 3.89
CA TYR A 35 -11.07 11.61 4.13
C TYR A 35 -11.67 11.31 5.51
N VAL A 36 -11.19 10.31 6.26
CA VAL A 36 -11.84 9.93 7.53
C VAL A 36 -11.81 11.06 8.55
N LEU A 37 -10.69 11.76 8.72
CA LEU A 37 -10.59 12.81 9.74
C LEU A 37 -11.51 13.98 9.40
N ILE A 38 -11.47 14.47 8.15
CA ILE A 38 -12.33 15.58 7.73
C ILE A 38 -13.81 15.21 7.74
N PHE A 39 -14.17 13.97 7.41
CA PHE A 39 -15.55 13.53 7.45
C PHE A 39 -16.08 13.55 8.89
N TYR A 40 -15.30 13.01 9.84
CA TYR A 40 -15.73 12.99 11.24
C TYR A 40 -15.74 14.39 11.84
N THR A 41 -14.76 15.25 11.56
CA THR A 41 -14.69 16.59 12.17
C THR A 41 -15.61 17.61 11.52
N LEU A 42 -15.69 17.63 10.18
CA LEU A 42 -16.38 18.70 9.43
C LEU A 42 -17.79 18.32 8.99
N VAL A 43 -18.04 17.03 8.70
CA VAL A 43 -19.35 16.57 8.23
C VAL A 43 -20.19 16.05 9.40
N LEU A 44 -19.64 15.17 10.23
CA LEU A 44 -20.34 14.66 11.43
C LEU A 44 -20.22 15.60 12.64
N GLY A 45 -19.31 16.57 12.61
CA GLY A 45 -19.14 17.56 13.68
C GLY A 45 -18.50 17.02 14.96
N PHE A 46 -17.75 15.91 14.89
CA PHE A 46 -17.02 15.40 16.04
C PHE A 46 -15.85 16.31 16.40
N GLY A 47 -15.50 16.37 17.69
CA GLY A 47 -14.23 16.97 18.10
C GLY A 47 -13.04 16.20 17.53
N ALA A 48 -11.93 16.91 17.27
CA ALA A 48 -10.67 16.34 16.75
C ALA A 48 -10.25 15.07 17.49
N VAL A 49 -10.27 15.10 18.82
CA VAL A 49 -9.97 13.95 19.69
C VAL A 49 -10.80 12.71 19.32
N ASN A 50 -12.11 12.85 19.15
CA ASN A 50 -12.98 11.71 18.85
C ASN A 50 -12.71 11.13 17.46
N ALA A 51 -12.46 11.99 16.46
CA ALA A 51 -12.03 11.54 15.13
C ALA A 51 -10.69 10.80 15.18
N GLY A 52 -9.73 11.34 15.97
CA GLY A 52 -8.45 10.69 16.25
C GLY A 52 -8.60 9.33 16.93
N VAL A 53 -9.53 9.18 17.88
CA VAL A 53 -9.82 7.91 18.55
C VAL A 53 -10.31 6.86 17.55
N VAL A 54 -11.27 7.22 16.68
CA VAL A 54 -11.78 6.31 15.64
C VAL A 54 -10.64 5.82 14.74
N MET A 55 -9.77 6.75 14.31
CA MET A 55 -8.62 6.39 13.48
C MET A 55 -7.61 5.51 14.23
N LEU A 56 -7.29 5.82 15.50
CA LEU A 56 -6.39 5.03 16.33
C LEU A 56 -6.92 3.60 16.55
N VAL A 57 -8.19 3.45 16.93
CA VAL A 57 -8.82 2.14 17.10
C VAL A 57 -8.75 1.34 15.81
N GLY A 58 -8.97 1.98 14.67
CA GLY A 58 -8.84 1.32 13.37
C GLY A 58 -7.42 0.84 13.08
N GLN A 59 -6.40 1.64 13.38
CA GLN A 59 -5.00 1.23 13.21
C GLN A 59 -4.60 0.09 14.16
N ILE A 60 -5.08 0.11 15.41
CA ILE A 60 -4.86 -0.97 16.38
C ILE A 60 -5.54 -2.26 15.91
N ALA A 61 -6.80 -2.17 15.46
CA ALA A 61 -7.55 -3.32 14.97
C ALA A 61 -6.85 -3.98 13.78
N ASP A 62 -6.36 -3.20 12.81
CA ASP A 62 -5.63 -3.73 11.65
C ASP A 62 -4.26 -4.34 12.07
N ALA A 63 -3.52 -3.65 12.93
CA ALA A 63 -2.25 -4.15 13.47
C ALA A 63 -2.41 -5.50 14.17
N ALA A 64 -3.50 -5.70 14.94
CA ALA A 64 -3.80 -6.96 15.60
C ALA A 64 -4.37 -8.03 14.65
N ALA A 65 -5.26 -7.64 13.73
CA ALA A 65 -5.92 -8.57 12.83
C ALA A 65 -4.95 -9.21 11.82
N THR A 66 -3.99 -8.44 11.31
CA THR A 66 -3.01 -8.89 10.29
C THR A 66 -2.28 -10.19 10.70
N PRO A 67 -1.58 -10.27 11.85
CA PRO A 67 -0.89 -11.49 12.27
C PRO A 67 -1.85 -12.62 12.65
N VAL A 68 -3.00 -12.30 13.27
CA VAL A 68 -4.00 -13.31 13.66
C VAL A 68 -4.54 -14.02 12.43
N ILE A 69 -4.95 -13.27 11.40
CA ILE A 69 -5.47 -13.84 10.16
C ILE A 69 -4.35 -14.56 9.39
N GLY A 70 -3.10 -14.07 9.44
CA GLY A 70 -1.95 -14.79 8.91
C GLY A 70 -1.82 -16.21 9.48
N ILE A 71 -1.81 -16.33 10.81
CA ILE A 71 -1.71 -17.64 11.49
C ILE A 71 -2.92 -18.52 11.20
N LEU A 72 -4.13 -17.95 11.25
CA LEU A 72 -5.36 -18.72 11.02
C LEU A 72 -5.51 -19.16 9.57
N SER A 73 -5.09 -18.35 8.61
CA SER A 73 -5.13 -18.73 7.19
C SER A 73 -4.02 -19.75 6.84
N ASP A 74 -2.93 -19.83 7.60
CA ASP A 74 -1.90 -20.87 7.45
C ASP A 74 -2.29 -22.20 8.11
N ARG A 75 -2.81 -22.13 9.34
CA ARG A 75 -2.92 -23.30 10.24
C ARG A 75 -4.32 -23.55 10.79
N GLY A 76 -5.30 -22.76 10.38
CA GLY A 76 -6.66 -22.81 10.89
C GLY A 76 -7.26 -24.22 10.83
N PRO A 77 -8.15 -24.57 11.78
CA PRO A 77 -8.88 -25.82 11.73
C PRO A 77 -9.95 -25.77 10.64
N THR A 78 -10.45 -26.92 10.20
CA THR A 78 -11.75 -26.99 9.52
C THR A 78 -12.83 -26.98 10.59
N CYS A 79 -13.75 -26.01 10.54
CA CYS A 79 -14.82 -25.85 11.54
C CYS A 79 -16.11 -25.40 10.85
N CYS A 80 -17.25 -25.95 11.27
CA CYS A 80 -18.58 -25.65 10.72
C CYS A 80 -18.66 -25.81 9.18
N GLY A 81 -17.99 -26.83 8.62
CA GLY A 81 -17.93 -27.06 7.17
C GLY A 81 -17.04 -26.09 6.40
N ILE A 82 -16.43 -25.12 7.08
CA ILE A 82 -15.52 -24.12 6.49
C ILE A 82 -14.08 -24.53 6.78
N ASN A 83 -13.27 -24.66 5.73
CA ASN A 83 -11.84 -24.87 5.88
C ASN A 83 -11.14 -23.52 5.99
N TRP A 84 -10.82 -23.12 7.23
CA TRP A 84 -10.17 -21.84 7.53
C TRP A 84 -8.72 -21.76 7.04
N ARG A 85 -8.14 -22.84 6.47
CA ARG A 85 -6.86 -22.77 5.76
C ARG A 85 -6.97 -22.21 4.35
N LYS A 86 -8.18 -22.22 3.76
CA LYS A 86 -8.36 -21.75 2.39
C LYS A 86 -8.28 -20.23 2.34
N ARG A 87 -7.32 -19.70 1.59
CA ARG A 87 -7.12 -18.24 1.46
C ARG A 87 -8.34 -17.57 0.87
N LYS A 88 -9.02 -18.24 -0.05
CA LYS A 88 -10.22 -17.70 -0.70
C LYS A 88 -11.39 -17.50 0.27
N VAL A 89 -11.48 -18.31 1.33
CA VAL A 89 -12.51 -18.12 2.39
C VAL A 89 -12.27 -16.81 3.11
N TRP A 90 -11.05 -16.55 3.57
CA TRP A 90 -10.68 -15.30 4.23
C TRP A 90 -10.88 -14.09 3.33
N TYR A 91 -10.53 -14.22 2.04
CA TYR A 91 -10.76 -13.17 1.05
C TYR A 91 -12.25 -12.83 0.89
N ILE A 92 -13.12 -13.83 0.74
CA ILE A 92 -14.57 -13.62 0.56
C ILE A 92 -15.19 -13.00 1.82
N ILE A 93 -14.89 -13.55 2.99
CA ILE A 93 -15.39 -13.04 4.28
C ILE A 93 -14.92 -11.61 4.48
N GLY A 94 -13.64 -11.33 4.24
CA GLY A 94 -13.08 -10.00 4.39
C GLY A 94 -13.70 -8.99 3.43
N SER A 95 -13.87 -9.35 2.15
CA SER A 95 -14.48 -8.47 1.14
C SER A 95 -15.93 -8.15 1.48
N LEU A 96 -16.71 -9.15 1.92
CA LEU A 96 -18.09 -8.94 2.37
C LEU A 96 -18.14 -8.02 3.60
N LEU A 97 -17.24 -8.23 4.56
CA LEU A 97 -17.18 -7.41 5.77
C LEU A 97 -16.84 -5.95 5.45
N VAL A 98 -15.89 -5.71 4.55
CA VAL A 98 -15.57 -4.36 4.05
C VAL A 98 -16.77 -3.72 3.36
N LEU A 99 -17.40 -4.42 2.40
CA LEU A 99 -18.56 -3.91 1.65
C LEU A 99 -19.76 -3.56 2.56
N VAL A 100 -19.98 -4.34 3.62
CA VAL A 100 -21.07 -4.10 4.56
C VAL A 100 -20.72 -2.94 5.50
N THR A 101 -19.50 -2.89 6.04
CA THR A 101 -19.15 -1.96 7.14
C THR A 101 -18.83 -0.53 6.67
N VAL A 102 -18.17 -0.37 5.52
CA VAL A 102 -17.74 0.96 5.03
C VAL A 102 -18.91 1.93 4.82
N PRO A 103 -20.07 1.53 4.24
CA PRO A 103 -21.23 2.42 4.14
C PRO A 103 -21.71 2.98 5.49
N PHE A 104 -21.65 2.20 6.58
CA PHE A 104 -22.01 2.68 7.92
C PHE A 104 -20.98 3.65 8.49
N LEU A 105 -19.69 3.51 8.13
CA LEU A 105 -18.63 4.43 8.58
C LEU A 105 -18.74 5.83 8.00
N TYR A 106 -19.36 5.97 6.83
CA TYR A 106 -19.60 7.24 6.14
C TYR A 106 -21.07 7.66 6.13
N SER A 107 -21.84 7.16 7.09
CA SER A 107 -23.24 7.53 7.30
C SER A 107 -23.45 8.11 8.70
N GLN A 108 -24.59 8.79 8.90
CA GLN A 108 -25.03 9.14 10.24
C GLN A 108 -25.28 7.89 11.09
N CYS A 109 -25.05 8.01 12.39
CA CYS A 109 -25.33 6.91 13.31
C CYS A 109 -26.80 6.50 13.26
N LEU A 110 -27.06 5.25 12.89
CA LEU A 110 -28.40 4.68 12.86
C LEU A 110 -28.96 4.52 14.27
N GLY A 111 -30.05 5.22 14.57
CA GLY A 111 -30.73 5.15 15.86
C GLY A 111 -29.99 5.84 17.02
N CYS A 112 -28.82 6.46 16.78
CA CYS A 112 -28.07 7.19 17.81
C CYS A 112 -27.63 8.61 17.40
N GLN A 113 -28.21 9.16 16.32
CA GLN A 113 -27.90 10.50 15.81
C GLN A 113 -27.99 11.61 16.87
N HIS A 114 -29.00 11.57 17.75
CA HIS A 114 -29.20 12.55 18.82
C HIS A 114 -28.64 12.07 20.18
N SER A 115 -27.94 10.94 20.20
CA SER A 115 -27.33 10.42 21.43
C SER A 115 -26.04 11.17 21.76
N PRO A 116 -25.58 11.13 23.02
CA PRO A 116 -24.29 11.71 23.41
C PRO A 116 -23.13 11.17 22.56
N SER A 117 -22.08 11.97 22.41
CA SER A 117 -20.93 11.67 21.56
C SER A 117 -20.26 10.31 21.87
N TYR A 118 -20.24 9.87 23.13
CA TYR A 118 -19.66 8.58 23.51
C TYR A 118 -20.45 7.39 22.94
N VAL A 119 -21.78 7.50 22.79
CA VAL A 119 -22.62 6.44 22.20
C VAL A 119 -22.33 6.33 20.71
N GLN A 120 -22.26 7.47 20.02
CA GLN A 120 -21.89 7.51 18.61
C GLN A 120 -20.47 7.00 18.39
N LEU A 121 -19.55 7.30 19.30
CA LEU A 121 -18.17 6.81 19.26
C LEU A 121 -18.12 5.28 19.40
N ILE A 122 -18.93 4.67 20.28
CA ILE A 122 -19.03 3.21 20.37
C ILE A 122 -19.54 2.61 19.06
N TYR A 123 -20.57 3.22 18.45
CA TYR A 123 -21.11 2.80 17.15
C TYR A 123 -20.04 2.81 16.06
N TYR A 124 -19.34 3.94 15.88
CA TYR A 124 -18.32 4.05 14.82
C TYR A 124 -17.12 3.13 15.08
N ASN A 125 -16.65 3.01 16.31
CA ASN A 125 -15.56 2.09 16.64
C ASN A 125 -15.93 0.63 16.40
N PHE A 126 -17.18 0.23 16.67
CA PHE A 126 -17.66 -1.10 16.33
C PHE A 126 -17.48 -1.37 14.83
N PHE A 127 -18.02 -0.52 13.95
CA PHE A 127 -17.89 -0.71 12.50
C PHE A 127 -16.44 -0.61 12.02
N VAL A 128 -15.62 0.26 12.61
CA VAL A 128 -14.20 0.40 12.24
C VAL A 128 -13.43 -0.89 12.56
N ILE A 129 -13.67 -1.52 13.71
CA ILE A 129 -12.99 -2.78 14.06
C ILE A 129 -13.28 -3.87 13.02
N PHE A 130 -14.55 -4.01 12.62
CA PHE A 130 -14.93 -4.99 11.60
C PHE A 130 -14.40 -4.63 10.22
N PHE A 131 -14.45 -3.36 9.83
CA PHE A 131 -13.85 -2.87 8.58
C PHE A 131 -12.36 -3.24 8.51
N GLN A 132 -11.61 -2.97 9.56
CA GLN A 132 -10.17 -3.20 9.63
C GLN A 132 -9.82 -4.69 9.71
N PHE A 133 -10.67 -5.51 10.34
CA PHE A 133 -10.54 -6.96 10.27
C PHE A 133 -10.76 -7.48 8.85
N GLY A 134 -11.80 -6.98 8.16
CA GLY A 134 -12.09 -7.34 6.78
C GLY A 134 -10.97 -6.91 5.82
N TRP A 135 -10.45 -5.70 6.02
CA TRP A 135 -9.28 -5.17 5.35
C TRP A 135 -8.09 -6.13 5.46
N ALA A 136 -7.71 -6.47 6.70
CA ALA A 136 -6.57 -7.34 6.98
C ALA A 136 -6.77 -8.73 6.37
N ALA A 137 -8.00 -9.27 6.41
CA ALA A 137 -8.32 -10.56 5.84
C ALA A 137 -8.11 -10.61 4.32
N VAL A 138 -8.63 -9.61 3.59
CA VAL A 138 -8.43 -9.49 2.14
C VAL A 138 -6.94 -9.34 1.83
N GLN A 139 -6.24 -8.45 2.53
CA GLN A 139 -4.83 -8.14 2.27
C GLN A 139 -3.94 -9.36 2.47
N VAL A 140 -4.08 -10.06 3.61
CA VAL A 140 -3.27 -11.23 3.96
C VAL A 140 -3.59 -12.39 3.02
N ALA A 141 -4.87 -12.70 2.79
CA ALA A 141 -5.28 -13.79 1.91
C ALA A 141 -4.82 -13.58 0.47
N HIS A 142 -4.95 -12.34 -0.05
CA HIS A 142 -4.55 -12.00 -1.41
C HIS A 142 -3.05 -12.18 -1.61
N LEU A 143 -2.22 -11.65 -0.70
CA LEU A 143 -0.77 -11.81 -0.74
C LEU A 143 -0.30 -13.25 -0.60
N ALA A 144 -0.92 -14.01 0.32
CA ALA A 144 -0.55 -15.39 0.58
C ALA A 144 -0.89 -16.32 -0.59
N LEU A 145 -1.77 -15.92 -1.51
CA LEU A 145 -2.16 -16.71 -2.68
C LEU A 145 -1.13 -16.67 -3.82
N VAL A 146 -0.24 -15.68 -3.86
CA VAL A 146 0.81 -15.56 -4.90
C VAL A 146 1.68 -16.82 -5.03
N PRO A 147 2.30 -17.34 -3.96
CA PRO A 147 3.13 -18.53 -4.05
C PRO A 147 2.33 -19.80 -4.42
N ASP A 148 1.03 -19.84 -4.12
CA ASP A 148 0.14 -20.96 -4.43
C ASP A 148 -0.30 -20.97 -5.90
N LEU A 149 -0.33 -19.80 -6.55
CA LEU A 149 -0.73 -19.67 -7.96
C LEU A 149 0.38 -20.05 -8.93
N THR A 150 1.64 -19.77 -8.59
CA THR A 150 2.77 -20.05 -9.48
C THR A 150 4.06 -20.32 -8.72
N PRO A 151 4.84 -21.34 -9.15
CA PRO A 151 6.19 -21.57 -8.63
C PRO A 151 7.25 -20.66 -9.28
N ASP A 152 6.94 -19.97 -10.38
CA ASP A 152 7.90 -19.11 -11.10
C ASP A 152 7.97 -17.69 -10.49
N ASP A 153 9.17 -17.27 -10.10
CA ASP A 153 9.41 -15.98 -9.45
C ASP A 153 9.16 -14.78 -10.38
N ASN A 154 9.38 -14.94 -11.69
CA ASN A 154 9.05 -13.88 -12.66
C ASN A 154 7.55 -13.65 -12.74
N GLU A 155 6.76 -14.73 -12.75
CA GLU A 155 5.30 -14.68 -12.69
C GLU A 155 4.80 -14.08 -11.36
N ARG A 156 5.39 -14.44 -10.21
CA ARG A 156 5.07 -13.82 -8.90
C ARG A 156 5.30 -12.30 -8.92
N THR A 157 6.45 -11.89 -9.45
CA THR A 157 6.80 -10.47 -9.58
C THR A 157 5.83 -9.75 -10.49
N SER A 158 5.43 -10.36 -11.61
CA SER A 158 4.42 -9.81 -12.52
C SER A 158 3.06 -9.63 -11.84
N LEU A 159 2.59 -10.62 -11.07
CA LEU A 159 1.35 -10.53 -10.30
C LEU A 159 1.36 -9.39 -9.27
N LEU A 160 2.47 -9.26 -8.52
CA LEU A 160 2.64 -8.21 -7.52
C LEU A 160 2.73 -6.82 -8.17
N SER A 161 3.43 -6.72 -9.31
CA SER A 161 3.50 -5.49 -10.10
C SER A 161 2.11 -5.07 -10.58
N LEU A 162 1.33 -6.01 -11.10
CA LEU A 162 -0.01 -5.72 -11.62
C LEU A 162 -0.95 -5.27 -10.49
N ARG A 163 -0.90 -5.92 -9.32
CA ARG A 163 -1.61 -5.46 -8.11
C ARG A 163 -1.24 -4.02 -7.79
N ASN A 164 0.04 -3.68 -7.73
CA ASN A 164 0.49 -2.32 -7.41
C ASN A 164 0.01 -1.28 -8.44
N THR A 165 0.01 -1.63 -9.73
CA THR A 165 -0.57 -0.77 -10.78
C THR A 165 -2.04 -0.47 -10.47
N PHE A 166 -2.83 -1.50 -10.15
CA PHE A 166 -4.23 -1.31 -9.77
C PHE A 166 -4.40 -0.50 -8.47
N THR A 167 -3.52 -0.68 -7.48
CA THR A 167 -3.51 0.15 -6.26
C THR A 167 -3.36 1.64 -6.61
N VAL A 168 -2.45 1.99 -7.52
CA VAL A 168 -2.29 3.39 -7.95
C VAL A 168 -3.53 3.89 -8.70
N LEU A 169 -4.06 3.09 -9.64
CA LEU A 169 -5.28 3.43 -10.38
C LEU A 169 -6.47 3.65 -9.43
N SER A 170 -6.62 2.82 -8.39
CA SER A 170 -7.67 2.96 -7.38
C SER A 170 -7.57 4.28 -6.63
N ASN A 171 -6.37 4.66 -6.18
CA ASN A 171 -6.18 5.95 -5.49
C ASN A 171 -6.55 7.13 -6.40
N ILE A 172 -6.06 7.13 -7.65
CA ILE A 172 -6.39 8.17 -8.64
C ILE A 172 -7.90 8.22 -8.89
N ALA A 173 -8.55 7.06 -9.05
CA ALA A 173 -9.99 6.97 -9.27
C ALA A 173 -10.79 7.57 -8.11
N VAL A 174 -10.42 7.32 -6.85
CA VAL A 174 -11.11 7.89 -5.68
C VAL A 174 -11.02 9.41 -5.68
N TYR A 175 -9.84 9.99 -5.93
CA TYR A 175 -9.71 11.45 -5.94
C TYR A 175 -10.45 12.08 -7.13
N SER A 176 -10.46 11.44 -8.30
CA SER A 176 -11.25 11.90 -9.45
C SER A 176 -12.75 11.86 -9.17
N VAL A 177 -13.25 10.78 -8.55
CA VAL A 177 -14.66 10.66 -8.16
C VAL A 177 -15.01 11.68 -7.09
N ALA A 178 -14.15 11.86 -6.08
CA ALA A 178 -14.35 12.87 -5.04
C ALA A 178 -14.38 14.28 -5.62
N PHE A 179 -13.47 14.60 -6.54
CA PHE A 179 -13.46 15.87 -7.26
C PHE A 179 -14.77 16.10 -8.03
N ALA A 180 -15.17 15.15 -8.88
CA ALA A 180 -16.40 15.27 -9.67
C ALA A 180 -17.66 15.44 -8.79
N VAL A 181 -17.76 14.71 -7.67
CA VAL A 181 -18.91 14.80 -6.76
C VAL A 181 -18.92 16.14 -6.00
N LEU A 182 -17.75 16.63 -5.58
CA LEU A 182 -17.63 17.89 -4.84
C LEU A 182 -17.84 19.12 -5.75
N GLU A 183 -17.31 19.12 -6.97
CA GLU A 183 -17.40 20.23 -7.94
C GLU A 183 -18.82 20.40 -8.52
N VAL A 184 -19.42 19.31 -9.02
CA VAL A 184 -20.75 19.34 -9.65
C VAL A 184 -21.81 19.89 -8.70
N SER A 185 -21.63 19.66 -7.40
CA SER A 185 -22.58 20.05 -6.38
C SER A 185 -22.33 21.45 -5.81
N ASN A 186 -21.15 22.03 -6.05
CA ASN A 186 -20.79 23.40 -5.65
C ASN A 186 -21.08 24.45 -6.73
N SER A 187 -21.40 24.03 -7.95
CA SER A 187 -21.82 24.88 -9.07
C SER A 187 -23.11 25.67 -8.74
N GLY A 188 -22.98 26.79 -8.01
CA GLY A 188 -24.08 27.70 -7.67
C GLY A 188 -24.16 28.21 -6.22
N LYS A 189 -23.26 27.82 -5.31
CA LYS A 189 -23.25 28.32 -3.92
C LYS A 189 -22.10 29.31 -3.68
N ALA A 190 -22.38 30.39 -2.95
CA ALA A 190 -21.42 31.48 -2.66
C ALA A 190 -20.36 31.11 -1.60
N GLU A 191 -20.56 30.03 -0.85
CA GLU A 191 -19.56 29.46 0.07
C GLU A 191 -19.34 27.99 -0.26
N SER A 192 -18.16 27.66 -0.77
CA SER A 192 -17.70 26.36 -1.27
C SER A 192 -16.96 25.54 -0.19
N ARG A 193 -17.33 25.74 1.08
CA ARG A 193 -16.72 25.01 2.22
C ARG A 193 -17.46 23.69 2.48
N LEU A 194 -16.74 22.72 3.07
CA LEU A 194 -17.37 21.50 3.55
C LEU A 194 -18.31 21.80 4.72
N THR A 195 -19.53 21.28 4.66
CA THR A 195 -20.55 21.42 5.70
C THR A 195 -21.19 20.06 6.02
N PRO A 196 -21.98 19.96 7.11
CA PRO A 196 -22.75 18.75 7.41
C PRO A 196 -23.71 18.31 6.28
N ASP A 197 -24.09 19.22 5.38
CA ASP A 197 -24.93 18.90 4.21
C ASP A 197 -24.19 18.03 3.18
N ASP A 198 -22.87 17.98 3.21
CA ASP A 198 -22.04 17.18 2.30
C ASP A 198 -22.03 15.69 2.66
N LEU A 199 -22.75 15.25 3.70
CA LEU A 199 -22.90 13.85 4.07
C LEU A 199 -23.28 12.98 2.87
N VAL A 200 -24.27 13.41 2.09
CA VAL A 200 -24.77 12.66 0.93
C VAL A 200 -23.69 12.52 -0.14
N LYS A 201 -22.80 13.52 -0.29
CA LYS A 201 -21.68 13.46 -1.24
C LYS A 201 -20.70 12.36 -0.87
N PHE A 202 -20.33 12.26 0.41
CA PHE A 202 -19.46 11.18 0.89
C PHE A 202 -20.14 9.80 0.77
N GLN A 203 -21.44 9.69 1.07
CA GLN A 203 -22.20 8.46 0.86
C GLN A 203 -22.20 8.03 -0.62
N MET A 204 -22.39 8.97 -1.56
CA MET A 204 -22.32 8.68 -3.00
C MET A 204 -20.94 8.17 -3.41
N ILE A 205 -19.86 8.82 -2.97
CA ILE A 205 -18.48 8.36 -3.24
C ILE A 205 -18.30 6.93 -2.73
N ILE A 206 -18.73 6.64 -1.49
CA ILE A 206 -18.63 5.31 -0.89
C ILE A 206 -19.43 4.26 -1.66
N LEU A 207 -20.67 4.56 -2.06
CA LEU A 207 -21.49 3.63 -2.85
C LEU A 207 -20.87 3.33 -4.22
N ILE A 208 -20.31 4.33 -4.89
CA ILE A 208 -19.61 4.16 -6.18
C ILE A 208 -18.40 3.23 -5.99
N ILE A 209 -17.54 3.49 -5.00
CA ILE A 209 -16.34 2.66 -4.79
C ILE A 209 -16.68 1.26 -4.31
N CYS A 210 -17.74 1.08 -3.50
CA CYS A 210 -18.23 -0.23 -3.09
C CYS A 210 -18.77 -1.01 -4.29
N GLY A 211 -19.48 -0.35 -5.20
CA GLY A 211 -19.96 -0.96 -6.45
C GLY A 211 -18.81 -1.46 -7.33
N VAL A 212 -17.82 -0.60 -7.59
CA VAL A 212 -16.61 -0.96 -8.35
C VAL A 212 -15.84 -2.08 -7.65
N GLY A 213 -15.59 -1.93 -6.34
CA GLY A 213 -14.87 -2.90 -5.54
C GLY A 213 -15.56 -4.26 -5.44
N ALA A 214 -16.90 -4.30 -5.39
CA ALA A 214 -17.66 -5.54 -5.43
C ALA A 214 -17.49 -6.25 -6.78
N ILE A 215 -17.58 -5.53 -7.90
CA ILE A 215 -17.38 -6.08 -9.24
C ILE A 215 -15.96 -6.67 -9.38
N THR A 216 -14.93 -5.94 -8.96
CA THR A 216 -13.54 -6.44 -9.05
C THR A 216 -13.29 -7.62 -8.12
N SER A 217 -13.89 -7.63 -6.92
CA SER A 217 -13.76 -8.75 -5.97
C SER A 217 -14.47 -10.01 -6.47
N LEU A 218 -15.64 -9.86 -7.11
CA LEU A 218 -16.33 -10.96 -7.79
C LEU A 218 -15.50 -11.50 -8.96
N PHE A 219 -14.94 -10.59 -9.77
CA PHE A 219 -14.07 -10.99 -10.88
C PHE A 219 -12.85 -11.80 -10.40
N PHE A 220 -12.18 -11.37 -9.33
CA PHE A 220 -11.12 -12.16 -8.68
C PHE A 220 -11.63 -13.53 -8.24
N CYS A 221 -12.78 -13.59 -7.56
CA CYS A 221 -13.36 -14.84 -7.09
C CYS A 221 -13.69 -15.82 -8.23
N PHE A 222 -14.08 -15.36 -9.42
CA PHE A 222 -14.37 -16.26 -10.55
C PHE A 222 -13.12 -16.68 -11.33
N THR A 223 -12.16 -15.77 -11.50
CA THR A 223 -10.97 -15.98 -12.33
C THR A 223 -9.83 -16.69 -11.61
N VAL A 224 -9.69 -16.46 -10.30
CA VAL A 224 -8.62 -17.04 -9.49
C VAL A 224 -9.15 -18.26 -8.74
N LYS A 225 -8.70 -19.44 -9.17
CA LYS A 225 -9.02 -20.71 -8.51
C LYS A 225 -7.89 -21.09 -7.57
N GLU A 226 -8.24 -21.29 -6.31
CA GLU A 226 -7.31 -21.84 -5.32
C GLU A 226 -7.15 -23.34 -5.60
N VAL A 227 -5.96 -23.73 -6.06
CA VAL A 227 -5.63 -25.16 -6.23
C VAL A 227 -5.44 -25.72 -4.83
N SER A 228 -6.36 -26.59 -4.41
CA SER A 228 -6.27 -27.29 -3.12
C SER A 228 -5.14 -28.32 -3.19
N ASN A 229 -3.89 -27.87 -3.07
CA ASN A 229 -2.81 -28.80 -2.77
C ASN A 229 -3.02 -29.22 -1.32
N GLU A 230 -3.32 -30.49 -1.08
CA GLU A 230 -2.99 -31.11 0.19
C GLU A 230 -1.55 -30.72 0.54
N PRO A 231 -1.27 -30.47 1.83
CA PRO A 231 0.01 -29.91 2.25
C PRO A 231 1.14 -30.73 1.63
N LEU A 232 2.04 -30.07 0.91
CA LEU A 232 3.33 -30.61 0.46
C LEU A 232 4.26 -31.01 1.62
N ILE A 233 3.72 -31.21 2.83
CA ILE A 233 4.42 -31.68 4.02
C ILE A 233 4.91 -33.14 3.83
N THR A 234 4.43 -33.87 2.82
CA THR A 234 4.86 -35.25 2.54
C THR A 234 6.00 -35.39 1.52
N ARG A 235 6.57 -34.33 0.95
CA ARG A 235 7.69 -34.47 -0.02
C ARG A 235 9.08 -34.18 0.53
N ASP A 236 9.21 -33.59 1.73
CA ASP A 236 10.52 -33.30 2.33
C ASP A 236 10.99 -34.37 3.35
N ASN A 237 10.20 -35.42 3.62
CA ASN A 237 10.56 -36.48 4.58
C ASN A 237 10.87 -37.85 3.94
N GLU A 238 10.90 -37.96 2.61
CA GLU A 238 11.37 -39.17 1.91
C GLU A 238 12.41 -38.78 0.84
N GLN A 239 13.55 -38.27 1.28
CA GLN A 239 14.80 -38.46 0.54
C GLN A 239 15.75 -39.26 1.45
N PRO A 240 16.30 -40.40 0.96
CA PRO A 240 17.38 -41.06 1.69
C PRO A 240 18.54 -40.09 1.78
N THR A 241 19.09 -40.00 2.98
CA THR A 241 20.26 -39.19 3.33
C THR A 241 21.45 -39.56 2.45
N ASP A 242 21.67 -38.78 1.39
CA ASP A 242 22.99 -38.68 0.75
C ASP A 242 23.56 -37.29 1.03
N SER A 243 24.60 -37.31 1.84
CA SER A 243 25.51 -36.22 2.16
C SER A 243 26.13 -35.61 0.89
N ASN A 244 26.00 -34.28 0.71
CA ASN A 244 27.07 -33.31 0.39
C ASN A 244 26.55 -32.04 -0.33
N ASN A 245 26.09 -31.05 0.48
CA ASN A 245 26.03 -29.58 0.26
C ASN A 245 25.34 -28.95 -0.99
N PRO A 246 24.84 -27.68 -0.94
CA PRO A 246 24.74 -26.73 0.19
C PRO A 246 23.34 -26.11 0.45
N THR A 247 23.19 -25.57 1.67
CA THR A 247 22.27 -24.49 2.12
C THR A 247 20.75 -24.70 2.03
N VAL A 248 20.21 -25.56 2.91
CA VAL A 248 18.90 -25.26 3.50
C VAL A 248 19.11 -24.05 4.41
N ALA A 249 18.52 -22.90 4.08
CA ALA A 249 18.59 -21.70 4.90
C ALA A 249 18.15 -22.05 6.33
N THR A 250 19.09 -22.06 7.27
CA THR A 250 18.82 -22.35 8.67
C THR A 250 17.93 -21.24 9.23
N ARG A 251 16.66 -21.57 9.45
CA ARG A 251 15.70 -20.66 10.07
C ARG A 251 16.26 -20.24 11.43
N THR A 252 16.61 -18.97 11.57
CA THR A 252 17.11 -18.50 12.85
C THR A 252 16.00 -18.52 13.87
N SER A 253 16.34 -18.89 15.11
CA SER A 253 15.37 -18.87 16.21
C SER A 253 14.79 -17.46 16.36
N ILE A 254 13.49 -17.36 16.65
CA ILE A 254 12.78 -16.08 16.83
C ILE A 254 13.50 -15.20 17.87
N SER A 255 14.03 -15.79 18.94
CA SER A 255 14.83 -15.06 19.95
C SER A 255 16.15 -14.51 19.37
N GLY A 256 16.79 -15.27 18.49
CA GLY A 256 17.98 -14.82 17.77
C GLY A 256 17.70 -13.70 16.78
N LEU A 257 16.49 -13.66 16.20
CA LEU A 257 16.05 -12.59 15.30
C LEU A 257 15.86 -11.26 16.05
N PHE A 258 15.21 -11.28 17.21
CA PHE A 258 15.08 -10.09 18.07
C PHE A 258 16.41 -9.61 18.63
N SER A 259 17.45 -10.44 18.65
CA SER A 259 18.79 -10.02 19.08
C SER A 259 19.55 -9.23 18.01
N ARG A 260 19.05 -9.19 16.76
CA ARG A 260 19.73 -8.50 15.65
C ARG A 260 19.37 -7.02 15.62
N PHE A 261 20.34 -6.17 15.93
CA PHE A 261 20.18 -4.71 15.86
C PHE A 261 19.70 -4.21 14.48
N SER A 262 20.10 -4.89 13.41
CA SER A 262 19.72 -4.54 12.04
C SER A 262 18.21 -4.67 11.76
N LEU A 263 17.50 -5.58 12.45
CA LEU A 263 16.04 -5.68 12.36
C LEU A 263 15.38 -4.39 12.81
N TYR A 264 15.84 -3.82 13.92
CA TYR A 264 15.32 -2.57 14.46
C TYR A 264 15.63 -1.38 13.55
N GLN A 265 16.81 -1.35 12.91
CA GLN A 265 17.13 -0.30 11.93
C GLN A 265 16.17 -0.32 10.74
N VAL A 266 15.88 -1.50 10.19
CA VAL A 266 14.96 -1.63 9.05
C VAL A 266 13.52 -1.31 9.46
N ALA A 267 13.07 -1.84 10.60
CA ALA A 267 11.75 -1.53 11.13
C ALA A 267 11.59 -0.03 11.40
N TRP A 268 12.63 0.63 11.90
CA TRP A 268 12.64 2.08 12.12
C TRP A 268 12.50 2.87 10.82
N VAL A 269 13.32 2.57 9.80
CA VAL A 269 13.23 3.22 8.48
C VAL A 269 11.86 3.03 7.85
N TYR A 270 11.33 1.82 7.91
CA TYR A 270 10.00 1.51 7.38
C TYR A 270 8.90 2.27 8.14
N MET A 271 8.94 2.26 9.47
CA MET A 271 8.01 2.97 10.35
C MET A 271 8.03 4.48 10.11
N THR A 272 9.18 5.14 10.13
CA THR A 272 9.26 6.60 9.92
C THR A 272 8.78 7.00 8.54
N THR A 273 9.07 6.19 7.52
CA THR A 273 8.57 6.41 6.16
C THR A 273 7.04 6.31 6.10
N ARG A 274 6.46 5.30 6.76
CA ARG A 274 5.01 5.10 6.80
C ARG A 274 4.29 6.19 7.59
N ILE A 275 4.87 6.66 8.70
CA ILE A 275 4.37 7.82 9.44
C ILE A 275 4.29 9.03 8.52
N PHE A 276 5.36 9.33 7.79
CA PHE A 276 5.35 10.42 6.80
C PHE A 276 4.22 10.27 5.78
N CYS A 277 4.15 9.13 5.07
CA CYS A 277 3.15 8.92 4.02
C CYS A 277 1.73 9.08 4.55
N ASN A 278 1.42 8.45 5.69
CA ASN A 278 0.09 8.44 6.26
C ASN A 278 -0.29 9.81 6.86
N VAL A 279 0.63 10.48 7.55
CA VAL A 279 0.37 11.81 8.12
C VAL A 279 0.16 12.85 7.03
N VAL A 280 0.99 12.84 5.98
CA VAL A 280 0.80 13.72 4.81
C VAL A 280 -0.58 13.49 4.20
N GLN A 281 -0.96 12.23 3.97
CA GLN A 281 -2.24 11.90 3.35
C GLN A 281 -3.44 12.32 4.23
N SER A 282 -3.35 12.14 5.54
CA SER A 282 -4.45 12.43 6.47
C SER A 282 -4.58 13.89 6.88
N LEU A 283 -3.46 14.63 6.97
CA LEU A 283 -3.49 16.02 7.45
C LEU A 283 -3.57 17.04 6.33
N ILE A 284 -3.21 16.73 5.09
CA ILE A 284 -3.34 17.70 3.99
C ILE A 284 -4.77 18.22 3.84
N PRO A 285 -5.82 17.38 3.82
CA PRO A 285 -7.20 17.86 3.78
C PRO A 285 -7.55 18.86 4.90
N LEU A 286 -7.13 18.56 6.14
CA LEU A 286 -7.33 19.45 7.29
C LEU A 286 -6.53 20.75 7.14
N TYR A 287 -5.28 20.68 6.69
CA TYR A 287 -4.44 21.85 6.43
C TYR A 287 -5.05 22.78 5.36
N LEU A 288 -5.53 22.22 4.25
CA LEU A 288 -6.15 23.00 3.17
C LEU A 288 -7.45 23.67 3.65
N HIS A 289 -8.28 22.94 4.38
CA HIS A 289 -9.60 23.43 4.78
C HIS A 289 -9.60 24.35 6.01
N GLU A 290 -8.87 23.98 7.07
CA GLU A 290 -8.84 24.72 8.34
C GLU A 290 -7.83 25.87 8.30
N THR A 291 -6.62 25.64 7.80
CA THR A 291 -5.56 26.65 7.84
C THR A 291 -5.58 27.57 6.61
N LEU A 292 -5.59 27.00 5.40
CA LEU A 292 -5.58 27.81 4.18
C LEU A 292 -6.96 28.32 3.76
N LYS A 293 -8.03 27.76 4.35
CA LYS A 293 -9.43 28.11 4.09
C LYS A 293 -9.80 27.98 2.61
N LEU A 294 -9.24 26.97 1.94
CA LEU A 294 -9.54 26.67 0.56
C LEU A 294 -10.89 25.95 0.42
N ASP A 295 -11.42 26.05 -0.79
CA ASP A 295 -12.65 25.44 -1.24
C ASP A 295 -12.58 23.91 -1.17
N ALA A 296 -13.72 23.26 -1.01
CA ALA A 296 -13.83 21.81 -0.85
C ALA A 296 -13.21 21.03 -2.03
N GLU A 297 -13.20 21.59 -3.23
CA GLU A 297 -12.58 20.99 -4.42
C GLU A 297 -11.07 20.80 -4.26
N SER A 298 -10.39 21.73 -3.58
CA SER A 298 -8.94 21.64 -3.33
C SER A 298 -8.58 20.41 -2.51
N ILE A 299 -9.52 19.92 -1.69
CA ILE A 299 -9.35 18.72 -0.84
C ILE A 299 -9.29 17.44 -1.69
N ALA A 300 -9.81 17.45 -2.92
CA ALA A 300 -9.65 16.36 -3.87
C ALA A 300 -8.48 16.61 -4.85
N ILE A 301 -8.34 17.84 -5.38
CA ILE A 301 -7.32 18.17 -6.39
C ILE A 301 -5.89 18.00 -5.84
N ILE A 302 -5.61 18.46 -4.63
CA ILE A 302 -4.23 18.45 -4.10
C ILE A 302 -3.75 17.00 -3.84
N PRO A 303 -4.49 16.13 -3.14
CA PRO A 303 -4.15 14.70 -3.05
C PRO A 303 -4.04 14.01 -4.42
N PHE A 304 -4.90 14.36 -5.39
CA PHE A 304 -4.79 13.84 -6.75
C PHE A 304 -3.43 14.17 -7.37
N ILE A 305 -3.00 15.43 -7.31
CA ILE A 305 -1.70 15.88 -7.85
C ILE A 305 -0.53 15.19 -7.14
N MET A 306 -0.61 15.02 -5.83
CA MET A 306 0.41 14.27 -5.08
C MET A 306 0.53 12.84 -5.57
N TYR A 307 -0.59 12.15 -5.83
CA TYR A 307 -0.57 10.76 -6.29
C TYR A 307 -0.09 10.63 -7.74
N VAL A 308 -0.45 11.57 -8.62
CA VAL A 308 0.10 11.64 -9.98
C VAL A 308 1.61 11.84 -9.94
N SER A 309 2.10 12.78 -9.11
CA SER A 309 3.53 13.00 -8.89
C SER A 309 4.22 11.75 -8.32
N SER A 310 3.60 11.09 -7.35
CA SER A 310 4.11 9.86 -6.75
C SER A 310 4.23 8.72 -7.77
N LEU A 311 3.25 8.56 -8.66
CA LEU A 311 3.28 7.58 -9.75
C LEU A 311 4.46 7.85 -10.69
N VAL A 312 4.59 9.08 -11.22
CA VAL A 312 5.70 9.46 -12.10
C VAL A 312 7.04 9.20 -11.43
N THR A 313 7.17 9.61 -10.16
CA THR A 313 8.41 9.46 -9.40
C THR A 313 8.70 7.99 -9.05
N SER A 314 7.69 7.12 -8.93
CA SER A 314 7.88 5.70 -8.62
C SER A 314 8.62 4.95 -9.74
N LEU A 315 8.35 5.32 -10.99
CA LEU A 315 9.02 4.78 -12.17
C LEU A 315 10.49 5.17 -12.18
N LEU A 316 10.79 6.42 -11.78
CA LEU A 316 12.16 6.91 -11.69
C LEU A 316 12.91 6.34 -10.47
N SER A 317 12.21 6.06 -9.37
CA SER A 317 12.79 5.59 -8.11
C SER A 317 13.50 4.25 -8.23
N SER A 318 13.02 3.38 -9.12
CA SER A 318 13.64 2.08 -9.38
C SER A 318 15.02 2.27 -10.02
N TRP A 319 15.09 3.10 -11.07
CA TRP A 319 16.32 3.49 -11.75
C TRP A 319 17.29 4.24 -10.83
N LEU A 320 16.79 5.15 -9.98
CA LEU A 320 17.62 5.84 -8.98
C LEU A 320 18.27 4.86 -8.01
N ASN A 321 17.51 3.88 -7.52
CA ASN A 321 18.03 2.84 -6.64
C ASN A 321 19.10 1.96 -7.30
N ALA A 322 18.98 1.72 -8.61
CA ALA A 322 19.96 0.97 -9.41
C ALA A 322 21.29 1.70 -9.55
N THR A 323 21.20 3.01 -9.80
CA THR A 323 22.30 3.85 -10.26
C THR A 323 23.04 4.53 -9.11
N LEU A 324 22.30 5.18 -8.20
CA LEU A 324 22.86 5.94 -7.07
C LEU A 324 23.00 5.10 -5.81
N GLY A 325 22.30 3.96 -5.75
CA GLY A 325 22.22 3.11 -4.58
C GLY A 325 21.23 3.63 -3.53
N ARG A 326 20.72 2.69 -2.73
CA ARG A 326 19.56 2.89 -1.84
C ARG A 326 19.76 3.98 -0.79
N LYS A 327 20.96 4.10 -0.23
CA LYS A 327 21.26 5.13 0.78
C LYS A 327 21.12 6.56 0.22
N VAL A 328 21.69 6.79 -0.97
CA VAL A 328 21.67 8.10 -1.62
C VAL A 328 20.25 8.43 -2.06
N THR A 329 19.56 7.47 -2.68
CA THR A 329 18.16 7.64 -3.11
C THR A 329 17.23 7.94 -1.94
N TYR A 330 17.36 7.24 -0.82
CA TYR A 330 16.57 7.52 0.38
C TYR A 330 16.87 8.93 0.93
N THR A 331 18.15 9.31 0.99
CA THR A 331 18.57 10.65 1.46
C THR A 331 18.01 11.75 0.55
N LEU A 332 18.00 11.54 -0.77
CA LEU A 332 17.39 12.47 -1.73
C LEU A 332 15.90 12.66 -1.44
N GLY A 333 15.15 11.58 -1.25
CA GLY A 333 13.73 11.66 -0.86
C GLY A 333 13.53 12.39 0.47
N GLY A 334 14.44 12.17 1.44
CA GLY A 334 14.43 12.85 2.74
C GLY A 334 14.65 14.36 2.61
N VAL A 335 15.60 14.79 1.79
CA VAL A 335 15.86 16.21 1.51
C VAL A 335 14.66 16.87 0.84
N ILE A 336 14.05 16.21 -0.16
CA ILE A 336 12.83 16.73 -0.82
C ILE A 336 11.69 16.87 0.19
N CYS A 337 11.50 15.89 1.06
CA CYS A 337 10.47 15.94 2.11
C CYS A 337 10.70 17.10 3.09
N VAL A 338 11.91 17.26 3.60
CA VAL A 338 12.25 18.34 4.54
C VAL A 338 12.09 19.71 3.87
N ALA A 339 12.50 19.85 2.60
CA ALA A 339 12.31 21.08 1.84
C ALA A 339 10.81 21.40 1.66
N ALA A 340 9.98 20.41 1.33
CA ALA A 340 8.53 20.58 1.24
C ALA A 340 7.90 20.95 2.59
N ALA A 341 8.35 20.33 3.69
CA ALA A 341 7.89 20.64 5.04
C ALA A 341 8.24 22.09 5.48
N ILE A 342 9.44 22.56 5.16
CA ILE A 342 9.85 23.96 5.38
C ILE A 342 9.00 24.90 4.52
N TRP A 343 8.70 24.53 3.29
CA TRP A 343 7.84 25.35 2.43
C TRP A 343 6.43 25.47 3.01
N VAL A 344 5.86 24.38 3.52
CA VAL A 344 4.56 24.38 4.21
C VAL A 344 4.56 25.31 5.41
N SER A 345 5.61 25.27 6.25
CA SER A 345 5.66 26.11 7.46
C SER A 345 5.74 27.60 7.15
N LEU A 346 6.37 27.96 6.02
CA LEU A 346 6.45 29.33 5.51
C LEU A 346 5.23 29.76 4.67
N GLY A 347 4.33 28.82 4.35
CA GLY A 347 3.22 29.07 3.45
C GLY A 347 2.12 29.95 4.04
N TYR A 348 1.96 31.17 3.51
CA TYR A 348 0.84 32.06 3.80
C TYR A 348 0.51 32.98 2.61
N GLY A 349 -0.74 33.45 2.55
CA GLY A 349 -1.19 34.46 1.58
C GLY A 349 -1.76 33.91 0.27
N HIS A 350 -2.34 34.80 -0.54
CA HIS A 350 -3.09 34.44 -1.74
C HIS A 350 -2.24 33.74 -2.81
N LEU A 351 -1.02 34.22 -3.09
CA LEU A 351 -0.12 33.59 -4.06
C LEU A 351 0.24 32.15 -3.68
N TYR A 352 0.42 31.90 -2.39
CA TYR A 352 0.72 30.57 -1.88
C TYR A 352 -0.48 29.63 -2.11
N ASN A 353 -1.67 30.09 -1.74
CA ASN A 353 -2.93 29.36 -1.89
C ASN A 353 -3.25 29.00 -3.35
N VAL A 354 -2.94 29.88 -4.30
CA VAL A 354 -3.29 29.69 -5.71
C VAL A 354 -2.21 28.95 -6.52
N TYR A 355 -0.93 29.12 -6.22
CA TYR A 355 0.15 28.56 -7.04
C TYR A 355 1.11 27.64 -6.27
N PHE A 356 1.64 28.10 -5.13
CA PHE A 356 2.73 27.38 -4.47
C PHE A 356 2.28 26.09 -3.79
N ILE A 357 1.02 25.99 -3.36
CA ILE A 357 0.50 24.74 -2.77
C ILE A 357 0.57 23.55 -3.73
N TYR A 358 0.42 23.79 -5.04
CA TYR A 358 0.52 22.76 -6.07
C TYR A 358 1.96 22.27 -6.23
N ILE A 359 2.95 23.14 -6.07
CA ILE A 359 4.37 22.76 -6.07
C ILE A 359 4.67 21.89 -4.84
N VAL A 360 4.15 22.28 -3.66
CA VAL A 360 4.26 21.47 -2.44
C VAL A 360 3.64 20.09 -2.62
N ALA A 361 2.48 20.01 -3.27
CA ALA A 361 1.81 18.75 -3.60
C ALA A 361 2.70 17.83 -4.44
N ILE A 362 3.34 18.39 -5.48
CA ILE A 362 4.27 17.64 -6.33
C ILE A 362 5.47 17.13 -5.52
N LEU A 363 6.07 17.97 -4.68
CA LEU A 363 7.22 17.60 -3.85
C LEU A 363 6.89 16.52 -2.82
N PHE A 364 5.77 16.64 -2.10
CA PHE A 364 5.33 15.60 -1.16
C PHE A 364 4.99 14.29 -1.86
N GLY A 365 4.33 14.34 -3.02
CA GLY A 365 4.07 13.17 -3.85
C GLY A 365 5.36 12.45 -4.26
N GLY A 366 6.34 13.20 -4.77
CA GLY A 366 7.64 12.66 -5.16
C GLY A 366 8.42 12.07 -3.98
N ALA A 367 8.48 12.79 -2.86
CA ALA A 367 9.13 12.31 -1.64
C ALA A 367 8.50 11.03 -1.09
N THR A 368 7.16 10.95 -1.07
CA THR A 368 6.38 9.77 -0.66
C THR A 368 6.81 8.55 -1.44
N SER A 369 6.90 8.69 -2.77
CA SER A 369 7.29 7.62 -3.67
C SER A 369 8.73 7.16 -3.44
N ILE A 370 9.69 8.09 -3.47
CA ILE A 370 11.12 7.78 -3.31
C ILE A 370 11.38 7.09 -1.98
N LEU A 371 10.86 7.66 -0.88
CA LEU A 371 11.08 7.13 0.45
C LEU A 371 10.44 5.75 0.61
N LEU A 372 9.18 5.58 0.19
CA LEU A 372 8.46 4.31 0.36
C LEU A 372 9.06 3.18 -0.49
N VAL A 373 9.33 3.42 -1.78
CA VAL A 373 9.95 2.43 -2.67
C VAL A 373 11.32 2.03 -2.13
N THR A 374 12.12 3.00 -1.70
CA THR A 374 13.47 2.73 -1.19
C THR A 374 13.44 2.04 0.17
N ALA A 375 12.50 2.38 1.06
CA ALA A 375 12.30 1.70 2.35
C ALA A 375 11.94 0.22 2.14
N LEU A 376 10.99 -0.08 1.24
CA LEU A 376 10.62 -1.45 0.90
C LEU A 376 11.80 -2.23 0.31
N ALA A 377 12.60 -1.57 -0.53
CA ALA A 377 13.81 -2.16 -1.08
C ALA A 377 14.81 -2.49 0.04
N VAL A 378 15.12 -1.55 0.94
CA VAL A 378 16.00 -1.77 2.10
C VAL A 378 15.49 -2.92 2.98
N THR A 379 14.18 -3.01 3.20
CA THR A 379 13.54 -4.11 3.91
C THR A 379 13.78 -5.45 3.22
N ALA A 380 13.56 -5.53 1.92
CA ALA A 380 13.75 -6.75 1.14
C ALA A 380 15.21 -7.23 1.17
N ASP A 381 16.18 -6.33 1.06
CA ASP A 381 17.61 -6.68 1.14
C ASP A 381 17.99 -7.27 2.48
N HIS A 382 17.38 -6.76 3.56
CA HIS A 382 17.65 -7.27 4.89
C HIS A 382 17.02 -8.64 5.13
N ILE A 383 15.80 -8.83 4.63
CA ILE A 383 15.06 -10.09 4.70
C ILE A 383 15.70 -11.19 3.84
N GLY A 384 16.29 -10.84 2.69
CA GLY A 384 16.96 -11.79 1.80
C GLY A 384 18.05 -12.64 2.48
N ASN A 385 18.62 -12.17 3.60
CA ASN A 385 19.59 -12.92 4.40
C ASN A 385 18.97 -14.01 5.29
N ASP A 386 17.64 -14.00 5.50
CA ASP A 386 16.91 -14.91 6.41
C ASP A 386 15.50 -15.19 5.87
N VAL A 387 15.45 -15.75 4.66
CA VAL A 387 14.20 -15.97 3.90
C VAL A 387 13.18 -16.77 4.71
N GLY A 388 13.61 -17.70 5.57
CA GLY A 388 12.75 -18.51 6.43
C GLY A 388 11.97 -17.74 7.50
N ASN A 389 12.38 -16.51 7.82
CA ASN A 389 11.70 -15.63 8.78
C ASN A 389 11.10 -14.37 8.12
N SER A 390 11.13 -14.28 6.79
CA SER A 390 10.63 -13.14 6.01
C SER A 390 9.22 -12.69 6.37
N ALA A 391 8.25 -13.61 6.40
CA ALA A 391 6.85 -13.31 6.73
C ALA A 391 6.68 -12.74 8.15
N PHE A 392 7.42 -13.27 9.11
CA PHE A 392 7.39 -12.78 10.49
C PHE A 392 8.01 -11.38 10.62
N MET A 393 9.13 -11.13 9.92
CA MET A 393 9.77 -9.81 9.86
C MET A 393 8.83 -8.76 9.25
N TYR A 394 8.18 -9.08 8.11
CA TYR A 394 7.16 -8.20 7.53
C TYR A 394 5.98 -7.97 8.48
N GLY A 395 5.55 -9.00 9.21
CA GLY A 395 4.50 -8.88 10.22
C GLY A 395 4.84 -7.88 11.33
N ILE A 396 6.06 -7.94 11.88
CA ILE A 396 6.53 -6.97 12.89
C ILE A 396 6.58 -5.56 12.31
N MET A 397 7.16 -5.41 11.12
CA MET A 397 7.28 -4.11 10.46
C MET A 397 5.91 -3.49 10.20
N SER A 398 4.95 -4.30 9.76
CA SER A 398 3.56 -3.90 9.53
C SER A 398 2.76 -3.69 10.81
N PHE A 399 3.19 -4.24 11.94
CA PHE A 399 2.54 -4.00 13.23
C PHE A 399 2.98 -2.64 13.79
N VAL A 400 4.28 -2.39 13.76
CA VAL A 400 4.91 -1.19 14.31
C VAL A 400 4.52 0.05 13.50
N ASP A 401 4.46 -0.02 12.17
CA ASP A 401 4.04 1.13 11.34
C ASP A 401 2.57 1.51 11.58
N LYS A 402 1.62 0.55 11.59
CA LYS A 402 0.20 0.80 11.83
C LYS A 402 -0.04 1.41 13.20
N LEU A 403 0.52 0.80 14.24
CA LEU A 403 0.36 1.27 15.62
C LEU A 403 0.94 2.69 15.80
N SER A 404 2.14 2.93 15.27
CA SER A 404 2.79 4.25 15.38
C SER A 404 2.05 5.33 14.58
N CYS A 405 1.54 5.03 13.39
CA CYS A 405 0.74 5.98 12.61
C CYS A 405 -0.54 6.38 13.35
N GLY A 406 -1.26 5.41 13.92
CA GLY A 406 -2.45 5.68 14.72
C GLY A 406 -2.13 6.53 15.96
N ALA A 407 -1.05 6.20 16.67
CA ALA A 407 -0.63 6.94 17.86
C ALA A 407 -0.22 8.38 17.54
N VAL A 408 0.57 8.60 16.48
CA VAL A 408 0.99 9.93 16.04
C VAL A 408 -0.22 10.79 15.66
N ILE A 409 -1.17 10.25 14.89
CA ILE A 409 -2.38 10.99 14.52
C ILE A 409 -3.22 11.30 15.77
N MET A 410 -3.37 10.36 16.70
CA MET A 410 -4.09 10.61 17.96
C MET A 410 -3.43 11.73 18.77
N VAL A 411 -2.09 11.77 18.85
CA VAL A 411 -1.36 12.85 19.54
C VAL A 411 -1.60 14.18 18.84
N ILE A 412 -1.58 14.22 17.51
CA ILE A 412 -1.89 15.46 16.77
C ILE A 412 -3.32 15.91 17.05
N GLN A 413 -4.29 15.00 17.01
CA GLN A 413 -5.70 15.31 17.27
C GLN A 413 -5.98 15.68 18.73
N SER A 414 -5.19 15.21 19.70
CA SER A 414 -5.34 15.56 21.12
C SER A 414 -4.70 16.90 21.48
N LEU A 415 -3.69 17.32 20.72
CA LEU A 415 -3.06 18.64 20.84
C LEU A 415 -3.79 19.72 20.02
N GLU A 416 -4.79 19.33 19.23
CA GLU A 416 -5.60 20.26 18.45
C GLU A 416 -6.23 21.30 19.37
N SER A 417 -6.06 22.56 18.96
CA SER A 417 -6.64 23.69 19.67
C SER A 417 -7.15 24.68 18.64
N LYS A 418 -8.47 24.91 18.66
CA LYS A 418 -9.15 25.90 17.83
C LYS A 418 -8.57 27.32 17.96
N ALA A 419 -7.82 27.60 19.03
CA ALA A 419 -7.13 28.88 19.22
C ALA A 419 -5.90 29.06 18.30
N LYS A 420 -5.32 27.98 17.78
CA LYS A 420 -4.11 28.01 16.94
C LYS A 420 -4.47 27.84 15.47
N VAL A 421 -4.66 28.95 14.77
CA VAL A 421 -5.02 29.00 13.33
C VAL A 421 -4.07 28.18 12.44
N PHE A 422 -2.79 28.13 12.77
CA PHE A 422 -1.76 27.43 11.99
C PHE A 422 -1.44 26.02 12.51
N PHE A 423 -2.26 25.45 13.40
CA PHE A 423 -1.98 24.17 14.04
C PHE A 423 -1.70 23.03 13.03
N TYR A 424 -2.59 22.82 12.06
CA TYR A 424 -2.43 21.74 11.08
C TYR A 424 -1.25 21.96 10.13
N ARG A 425 -0.92 23.23 9.80
CA ARG A 425 0.31 23.57 9.05
C ARG A 425 1.55 23.13 9.82
N ASP A 426 1.63 23.53 11.08
CA ASP A 426 2.81 23.27 11.91
C ASP A 426 2.93 21.77 12.23
N ALA A 427 1.81 21.10 12.53
CA ALA A 427 1.79 19.65 12.75
C ALA A 427 2.24 18.87 11.50
N LEU A 428 1.72 19.24 10.31
CA LEU A 428 2.12 18.63 9.04
C LEU A 428 3.62 18.84 8.79
N ALA A 429 4.12 20.07 8.90
CA ALA A 429 5.53 20.38 8.65
C ALA A 429 6.46 19.67 9.64
N ILE A 430 6.17 19.73 10.94
CA ILE A 430 7.03 19.16 11.98
C ILE A 430 7.09 17.64 11.86
N VAL A 431 5.94 16.97 11.77
CA VAL A 431 5.90 15.50 11.78
C VAL A 431 6.50 14.92 10.51
N CYS A 432 6.24 15.53 9.34
CA CYS A 432 6.81 15.08 8.07
C CYS A 432 8.31 15.33 8.00
N GLY A 433 8.77 16.52 8.44
CA GLY A 433 10.19 16.84 8.50
C GLY A 433 10.96 15.93 9.46
N LEU A 434 10.45 15.73 10.68
CA LEU A 434 11.10 14.87 11.68
C LEU A 434 11.16 13.42 11.25
N SER A 435 10.08 12.86 10.70
CA SER A 435 10.06 11.48 10.23
C SER A 435 11.05 11.24 9.08
N ALA A 436 11.17 12.17 8.14
CA ALA A 436 12.18 12.10 7.07
C ALA A 436 13.61 12.19 7.61
N ILE A 437 13.89 13.09 8.56
CA ILE A 437 15.21 13.23 9.20
C ILE A 437 15.58 11.95 9.95
N LEU A 438 14.68 11.43 10.78
CA LEU A 438 14.92 10.22 11.58
C LEU A 438 15.14 8.98 10.69
N GLY A 439 14.36 8.84 9.61
CA GLY A 439 14.57 7.78 8.63
C GLY A 439 15.92 7.90 7.93
N THR A 440 16.29 9.12 7.51
CA THR A 440 17.55 9.38 6.79
C THR A 440 18.76 9.10 7.67
N ILE A 441 18.75 9.57 8.93
CA ILE A 441 19.81 9.28 9.91
C ILE A 441 19.96 7.75 10.05
N CYS A 442 18.85 7.02 10.21
CA CYS A 442 18.90 5.58 10.37
C CYS A 442 19.51 4.89 9.13
N VAL A 443 19.08 5.24 7.91
CA VAL A 443 19.64 4.68 6.67
C VAL A 443 21.14 4.94 6.53
N LEU A 444 21.61 6.13 6.92
CA LEU A 444 23.03 6.47 6.87
C LEU A 444 23.85 5.58 7.81
N THR A 445 23.34 5.28 9.00
CA THR A 445 24.00 4.42 10.01
C THR A 445 24.03 2.93 9.66
N MET A 446 23.21 2.46 8.72
CA MET A 446 23.21 1.04 8.32
C MET A 446 24.55 0.66 7.70
N LYS A 447 25.20 -0.42 8.15
CA LYS A 447 26.43 -0.88 7.51
C LYS A 447 26.14 -1.35 6.08
N LYS A 448 27.05 -1.08 5.14
CA LYS A 448 26.97 -1.62 3.78
C LYS A 448 26.91 -3.14 3.91
N SER A 449 25.90 -3.79 3.33
CA SER A 449 25.83 -5.25 3.31
C SER A 449 27.09 -5.76 2.61
N SER A 450 28.04 -6.29 3.38
CA SER A 450 29.23 -6.93 2.88
C SER A 450 28.80 -8.31 2.39
N ASN A 451 28.32 -8.40 1.14
CA ASN A 451 28.37 -9.57 0.25
C ASN A 451 27.56 -9.35 -1.03
N SER A 452 27.94 -8.34 -1.81
CA SER A 452 27.74 -8.38 -3.26
C SER A 452 29.11 -8.34 -3.92
N THR A 453 29.83 -9.46 -3.88
CA THR A 453 30.78 -9.76 -4.96
C THR A 453 30.00 -9.63 -6.26
N PRO A 454 30.40 -8.75 -7.20
CA PRO A 454 29.84 -8.80 -8.54
C PRO A 454 30.08 -10.22 -9.07
N PRO A 455 29.10 -10.84 -9.75
CA PRO A 455 29.34 -12.13 -10.37
C PRO A 455 30.59 -12.00 -11.25
N GLN A 456 31.58 -12.88 -11.02
CA GLN A 456 32.71 -12.96 -11.91
C GLN A 456 32.16 -13.20 -13.31
N VAL A 457 32.44 -12.25 -14.19
CA VAL A 457 32.09 -12.28 -15.60
C VAL A 457 32.87 -13.43 -16.24
N SER A 458 32.29 -14.62 -16.25
CA SER A 458 32.66 -15.62 -17.25
C SER A 458 32.06 -15.16 -18.56
N SER A 459 32.93 -14.97 -19.54
CA SER A 459 32.64 -14.33 -20.81
C SER A 459 31.54 -15.05 -21.60
N ARG A 460 30.31 -14.53 -21.56
CA ARG A 460 29.37 -14.58 -22.68
C ARG A 460 28.61 -13.26 -22.77
N ARG A 461 29.02 -12.45 -23.76
CA ARG A 461 28.28 -11.27 -24.22
C ARG A 461 26.92 -11.70 -24.74
N SER A 462 25.85 -11.33 -24.04
CA SER A 462 24.56 -10.91 -24.61
C SER A 462 23.65 -10.39 -23.50
N THR A 463 23.48 -9.06 -23.46
CA THR A 463 22.21 -8.33 -23.22
C THR A 463 21.19 -8.91 -22.22
N ILE A 464 20.97 -8.23 -21.08
CA ILE A 464 19.70 -7.54 -20.70
C ILE A 464 19.65 -7.21 -19.19
N SER A 465 19.30 -5.95 -18.95
CA SER A 465 18.96 -5.26 -17.70
C SER A 465 17.81 -5.90 -16.94
N ALA A 466 18.00 -6.16 -15.64
CA ALA A 466 16.94 -6.47 -14.70
C ALA A 466 16.49 -5.18 -13.99
N TYR A 467 15.33 -4.64 -14.36
CA TYR A 467 14.58 -3.71 -13.51
C TYR A 467 13.08 -3.79 -13.81
N GLY A 468 12.29 -3.52 -12.78
CA GLY A 468 10.85 -3.44 -12.84
C GLY A 468 10.32 -2.29 -13.71
N SER A 469 9.03 -2.44 -14.02
CA SER A 469 8.12 -1.50 -14.66
C SER A 469 8.31 -1.28 -16.17
N VAL A 470 7.46 -2.00 -16.92
CA VAL A 470 6.60 -1.51 -18.01
C VAL A 470 7.22 -0.48 -18.95
N ASP A 471 7.87 -0.98 -20.01
CA ASP A 471 7.56 -0.70 -21.43
C ASP A 471 8.80 -0.98 -22.28
N GLY A 472 8.73 -2.08 -23.03
CA GLY A 472 9.84 -2.49 -23.89
C GLY A 472 9.63 -3.83 -24.61
N VAL A 473 8.39 -4.20 -24.97
CA VAL A 473 8.17 -5.34 -25.88
C VAL A 473 7.00 -5.04 -26.83
N VAL A 474 7.18 -4.02 -27.67
CA VAL A 474 6.56 -3.94 -29.01
C VAL A 474 7.64 -3.41 -29.96
N ALA A 475 8.56 -4.29 -30.37
CA ALA A 475 9.36 -4.21 -31.60
C ALA A 475 10.56 -5.17 -31.53
N ASN A 476 10.34 -6.48 -31.66
CA ASN A 476 11.32 -7.35 -32.34
C ASN A 476 10.78 -8.75 -32.63
N GLN A 477 9.67 -8.81 -33.36
CA GLN A 477 9.17 -10.07 -33.90
C GLN A 477 8.84 -9.87 -35.38
N ASN A 478 9.88 -9.56 -36.16
CA ASN A 478 9.92 -9.68 -37.62
C ASN A 478 11.35 -9.39 -38.11
N ARG A 479 12.23 -10.40 -38.02
CA ARG A 479 13.46 -10.57 -38.81
C ARG A 479 14.20 -11.78 -38.26
N ASN A 480 13.90 -12.94 -38.82
CA ASN A 480 14.82 -14.10 -39.00
C ASN A 480 14.00 -15.34 -39.36
N VAL A 481 13.24 -15.27 -40.46
CA VAL A 481 12.87 -16.43 -41.27
C VAL A 481 12.80 -15.96 -42.72
N SER A 482 13.96 -15.85 -43.36
CA SER A 482 14.11 -15.87 -44.80
C SER A 482 15.51 -16.42 -45.07
N ASP A 483 15.62 -17.24 -46.10
CA ASP A 483 16.83 -17.87 -46.61
C ASP A 483 17.19 -19.22 -45.96
N LYS A 484 16.47 -20.25 -46.39
CA LYS A 484 17.15 -21.43 -46.94
C LYS A 484 16.33 -22.06 -48.05
N GLU A 485 16.92 -21.95 -49.23
CA GLU A 485 16.44 -22.41 -50.51
C GLU A 485 16.29 -23.93 -50.60
N ILE A 486 15.38 -24.27 -51.49
CA ILE A 486 15.04 -25.54 -52.13
C ILE A 486 16.27 -26.23 -52.72
N SER A 487 16.48 -27.51 -52.40
CA SER A 487 17.03 -28.49 -53.35
C SER A 487 16.78 -29.94 -52.89
N THR A 488 15.77 -30.57 -53.45
CA THR A 488 15.76 -32.01 -53.82
C THR A 488 16.02 -32.05 -55.34
N PRO A 489 16.58 -33.12 -55.95
CA PRO A 489 16.02 -34.47 -55.82
C PRO A 489 16.97 -35.68 -56.02
N THR A 490 16.38 -36.88 -55.85
CA THR A 490 16.72 -38.18 -56.50
C THR A 490 18.07 -38.83 -56.15
N ALA A 491 18.28 -40.14 -56.14
CA ALA A 491 17.50 -41.37 -56.12
C ALA A 491 18.55 -42.51 -55.98
N THR A 492 18.13 -43.66 -55.44
CA THR A 492 18.65 -45.02 -55.75
C THR A 492 20.17 -45.25 -55.89
N ALA A 493 20.76 -45.95 -54.92
CA ALA A 493 21.42 -47.27 -55.03
C ALA A 493 22.30 -47.51 -53.80
#